data_AF-A0A9C6TAD0-F1
#
_entry.id   AF-A0A9C6TAD0-F1
#
_cell.length_a   1.000
_cell.length_b   1.000
_cell.length_c   1.000
_cell.angle_alpha   90.00
_cell.angle_beta   90.00
_cell.angle_gamma   90.00
#
_symmetry.space_group_name_H-M   'P 1'
#
loop_
_entity.id
_entity.type
_entity.pdbx_description
1 polymer ?
#
loop_
_entity_poly.entity_id
_entity_poly.type
_entity_poly.pdbx_seq_one_letter_code
_entity_poly.pdbx_strand_id
1 'polypeptide(L)'
;MSQNNKSMLKILLLGDEFVGKSCLVHRYVYGGYSEKNLNEFPVALVGTKIDLENEREVSTQEAQKWCDDLLIPYFECSAQDGTNVKAAFHALLLRVMNSRT
;
A
#
# COMPACT_ATOMS: atom_id res chain seq x y z
N MET A 1 0.83 -34.76 15.50
CA MET A 1 0.35 -34.21 14.21
C MET A 1 0.84 -32.78 14.12
N SER A 2 1.89 -32.54 13.33
CA SER A 2 2.53 -31.22 13.21
C SER A 2 1.65 -30.31 12.37
N GLN A 3 1.13 -29.22 12.95
CA GLN A 3 0.52 -28.15 12.17
C GLN A 3 1.64 -27.38 11.49
N ASN A 4 1.72 -27.50 10.17
CA ASN A 4 2.60 -26.71 9.33
C ASN A 4 2.25 -25.22 9.51
N ASN A 5 3.07 -24.50 10.27
CA ASN A 5 3.05 -23.05 10.30
C ASN A 5 3.55 -22.54 8.95
N LYS A 6 2.63 -22.41 7.98
CA LYS A 6 2.89 -21.75 6.70
C LYS A 6 3.10 -20.26 6.99
N SER A 7 4.33 -19.86 7.27
CA SER A 7 4.72 -18.46 7.41
C SER A 7 4.45 -17.75 6.10
N MET A 8 3.47 -16.86 6.11
CA MET A 8 3.04 -16.15 4.92
C MET A 8 3.83 -14.86 4.78
N LEU A 9 4.73 -14.84 3.80
CA LEU A 9 5.51 -13.66 3.44
C LEU A 9 4.60 -12.61 2.81
N LYS A 10 4.55 -11.40 3.38
CA LYS A 10 3.85 -10.24 2.82
C LYS A 10 4.89 -9.31 2.21
N ILE A 11 4.81 -9.08 0.90
CA ILE A 11 5.77 -8.26 0.14
C ILE A 11 5.15 -6.87 -0.08
N LEU A 12 5.88 -5.81 0.30
CA LEU A 12 5.52 -4.41 0.08
C LEU A 12 6.54 -3.82 -0.90
N LEU A 13 6.09 -3.27 -2.02
CA LEU A 13 6.93 -2.62 -3.02
C LEU A 13 6.74 -1.11 -2.97
N LEU A 14 7.82 -0.40 -2.62
CA LEU A 14 7.86 1.06 -2.51
C LEU A 14 8.77 1.65 -3.60
N GLY A 15 8.54 2.91 -3.96
CA GLY A 15 9.34 3.67 -4.93
C GLY A 15 8.52 4.72 -5.66
N ASP A 16 9.19 5.58 -6.43
CA ASP A 16 8.61 6.77 -7.09
C ASP A 16 7.53 6.42 -8.12
N GLU A 17 6.71 7.40 -8.50
CA GLU A 17 5.67 7.20 -9.50
C GLU A 17 6.25 6.74 -10.85
N PHE A 18 5.51 5.94 -11.61
CA PHE A 18 5.88 5.42 -12.94
C PHE A 18 7.12 4.51 -13.05
N VAL A 19 7.79 4.14 -11.95
CA VAL A 19 8.96 3.23 -11.99
C VAL A 19 8.63 1.74 -12.21
N GLY A 20 7.36 1.39 -12.46
CA GLY A 20 6.96 0.03 -12.85
C GLY A 20 6.80 -0.98 -11.70
N LYS A 21 6.59 -0.54 -10.45
CA LYS A 21 6.38 -1.40 -9.27
C LYS A 21 5.25 -2.42 -9.47
N SER A 22 4.08 -1.95 -9.89
CA SER A 22 2.92 -2.80 -10.18
C SER A 22 3.19 -3.75 -11.37
N CYS A 23 3.96 -3.31 -12.36
CA CYS A 23 4.37 -4.14 -13.50
C CYS A 23 5.26 -5.31 -13.08
N LEU A 24 6.16 -5.11 -12.10
CA LEU A 24 7.00 -6.17 -11.53
C LEU A 24 6.18 -7.21 -10.78
N VAL A 25 5.20 -6.79 -9.96
CA VAL A 25 4.27 -7.72 -9.28
C VAL A 25 3.53 -8.56 -10.31
N HIS A 26 2.93 -7.90 -11.30
CA HIS A 26 2.14 -8.56 -12.33
C HIS A 26 2.97 -9.59 -13.10
N ARG A 27 4.21 -9.23 -13.48
CA ARG A 27 5.13 -10.12 -14.17
C ARG A 27 5.50 -11.35 -13.33
N TYR A 28 5.82 -11.15 -12.05
CA TYR A 28 6.24 -12.24 -11.17
C TYR A 28 5.09 -13.24 -10.91
N VAL A 29 3.88 -12.74 -10.68
CA VAL A 29 2.72 -13.59 -10.33
C VAL A 29 2.13 -14.26 -11.55
N TYR A 30 1.96 -13.54 -12.67
CA TYR A 30 1.17 -14.00 -13.80
C TYR A 30 2.01 -14.36 -15.05
N GLY A 31 3.33 -14.16 -15.02
CA GLY A 31 4.23 -14.48 -16.13
C GLY A 31 4.09 -13.60 -17.38
N GLY A 32 3.18 -12.62 -17.37
CA GLY A 32 2.87 -11.74 -18.49
C GLY A 32 2.70 -10.27 -18.08
N TYR A 33 2.40 -9.40 -19.06
CA TYR A 33 2.02 -8.00 -18.85
C TYR A 33 0.55 -7.84 -19.27
N SER A 34 -0.31 -7.35 -18.36
CA SER A 34 -1.72 -7.07 -18.64
C SER A 34 -2.11 -5.78 -17.92
N GLU A 35 -2.88 -4.93 -18.58
CA GLU A 35 -3.43 -3.68 -18.02
C GLU A 35 -4.63 -3.91 -17.08
N LYS A 36 -4.85 -5.14 -16.58
CA LYS A 36 -6.04 -5.50 -15.81
C LYS A 36 -5.87 -5.42 -14.29
N ASN A 37 -6.98 -5.00 -13.68
CA ASN A 37 -7.26 -4.61 -12.30
C ASN A 37 -6.42 -5.25 -11.18
N LEU A 38 -5.83 -4.38 -10.36
CA LEU A 38 -5.20 -4.68 -9.06
C LEU A 38 -6.22 -5.03 -7.95
N ASN A 39 -7.51 -5.17 -8.28
CA ASN A 39 -8.62 -5.33 -7.33
C ASN A 39 -8.57 -6.62 -6.49
N GLU A 40 -7.69 -7.57 -6.82
CA GLU A 40 -7.46 -8.77 -6.01
C GLU A 40 -6.47 -8.55 -4.85
N PHE A 41 -5.80 -7.40 -4.79
CA PHE A 41 -4.80 -7.13 -3.77
C PHE A 41 -5.22 -5.94 -2.89
N PRO A 42 -5.16 -6.06 -1.56
CA PRO A 42 -5.34 -4.92 -0.67
C PRO A 42 -4.19 -3.93 -0.90
N VAL A 43 -4.50 -2.82 -1.57
CA VAL A 43 -3.60 -1.70 -1.80
C VAL A 43 -4.04 -0.53 -0.93
N ALA A 44 -3.09 0.21 -0.37
CA ALA A 44 -3.30 1.49 0.28
C ALA A 44 -2.26 2.49 -0.21
N LEU A 45 -2.65 3.75 -0.36
CA LEU A 45 -1.72 4.84 -0.61
C LEU A 45 -1.14 5.32 0.72
N VAL A 46 0.18 5.55 0.76
CA VAL A 46 0.85 6.12 1.93
C VAL A 46 1.64 7.35 1.49
N GLY A 47 1.19 8.54 1.90
CA GLY A 47 1.97 9.78 1.82
C GLY A 47 3.04 9.78 2.90
N THR A 48 4.31 9.77 2.52
CA THR A 48 5.43 9.73 3.48
C THR A 48 6.06 11.11 3.68
N LYS A 49 6.91 11.24 4.71
CA LYS A 49 7.68 12.46 5.02
C LYS A 49 6.82 13.66 5.45
N ILE A 50 5.72 13.40 6.17
CA ILE A 50 4.85 14.48 6.65
C ILE A 50 5.52 15.40 7.69
N ASP A 51 6.68 15.00 8.21
CA ASP A 51 7.57 15.86 8.98
C ASP A 51 8.13 17.05 8.18
N LEU A 52 8.12 16.98 6.84
CA LEU A 52 8.56 18.04 5.92
C LEU A 52 7.38 18.89 5.42
N GLU A 53 6.54 19.39 6.33
CA GLU A 53 5.31 20.13 5.97
C GLU A 53 5.58 21.37 5.09
N ASN A 54 6.73 22.03 5.27
CA ASN A 54 7.12 23.19 4.46
C ASN A 54 7.51 22.84 3.02
N GLU A 55 7.80 21.58 2.74
CA GLU A 55 8.13 21.05 1.40
C GLU A 55 6.94 20.26 0.81
N ARG A 56 5.75 20.39 1.42
CA ARG A 56 4.55 19.71 0.94
C ARG A 56 4.11 20.26 -0.41
N GLU A 57 4.14 19.39 -1.42
CA GLU A 57 3.62 19.70 -2.75
C GLU A 57 2.18 19.23 -2.95
N VAL A 58 1.75 18.20 -2.23
CA VAL A 58 0.40 17.61 -2.34
C VAL A 58 -0.37 17.82 -1.05
N SER A 59 -1.52 18.47 -1.16
CA SER A 59 -2.40 18.69 0.00
C SER A 59 -3.05 17.38 0.45
N THR A 60 -3.25 17.22 1.76
CA THR A 60 -3.97 16.06 2.32
C THR A 60 -5.36 15.91 1.69
N GLN A 61 -6.06 17.01 1.42
CA GLN A 61 -7.40 16.99 0.83
C GLN A 61 -7.40 16.45 -0.61
N GLU A 62 -6.42 16.83 -1.42
CA GLU A 62 -6.27 16.35 -2.79
C GLU A 62 -5.97 14.85 -2.83
N ALA A 63 -4.98 14.41 -2.04
CA ALA A 63 -4.60 12.99 -1.97
C ALA A 63 -5.74 12.13 -1.41
N GLN A 64 -6.44 12.61 -0.36
CA GLN A 64 -7.59 11.92 0.21
C GLN A 64 -8.72 11.80 -0.81
N LYS A 65 -9.07 12.89 -1.50
CA LYS A 65 -10.12 12.89 -2.52
C LYS A 65 -9.82 11.88 -3.64
N TRP A 66 -8.58 11.85 -4.12
CA TRP A 66 -8.16 10.89 -5.15
C TRP A 66 -8.30 9.43 -4.67
N CYS A 67 -7.95 9.17 -3.40
CA CYS A 67 -8.09 7.85 -2.81
C CYS A 67 -9.55 7.45 -2.59
N ASP A 68 -10.41 8.39 -2.20
CA ASP A 68 -11.84 8.18 -2.03
C ASP A 68 -12.50 7.79 -3.37
N ASP A 69 -12.12 8.47 -4.46
CA ASP A 69 -12.61 8.17 -5.82
C ASP A 69 -12.21 6.76 -6.29
N LEU A 70 -11.07 6.25 -5.82
CA LEU A 70 -10.54 4.91 -6.13
C LEU A 70 -10.92 3.85 -5.10
N LEU A 71 -11.62 4.22 -4.02
CA LEU A 71 -11.96 3.35 -2.89
C LEU A 71 -10.74 2.66 -2.26
N ILE A 72 -9.58 3.33 -2.28
CA ILE A 72 -8.35 2.86 -1.63
C ILE A 72 -8.12 3.64 -0.33
N PRO A 73 -7.64 2.99 0.74
CA PRO A 73 -7.26 3.71 1.96
C PRO A 73 -6.06 4.62 1.72
N TYR A 74 -6.07 5.79 2.36
CA TYR A 74 -4.95 6.73 2.39
C TYR A 74 -4.40 6.86 3.81
N PHE A 75 -3.08 6.93 3.93
CA PHE A 75 -2.40 7.22 5.20
C PHE A 75 -1.30 8.25 4.98
N GLU A 76 -1.14 9.16 5.93
CA GLU A 76 -0.01 10.08 5.98
C GLU A 76 0.93 9.65 7.10
N CYS A 77 2.20 9.40 6.79
CA CYS A 77 3.18 8.83 7.71
C CYS A 77 4.51 9.60 7.68
N SER A 78 5.21 9.60 8.82
CA SER A 78 6.64 9.95 8.86
C SER A 78 7.44 8.73 9.30
N ALA A 79 8.39 8.32 8.46
CA ALA A 79 9.34 7.28 8.82
C ALA A 79 10.42 7.80 9.78
N GLN A 80 10.60 9.12 9.85
CA GLN A 80 11.61 9.75 10.70
C GLN A 80 11.22 9.69 12.18
N ASP A 81 9.99 10.07 12.51
CA ASP A 81 9.49 10.06 13.89
C ASP A 81 8.51 8.91 14.19
N GLY A 82 8.13 8.15 13.16
CA GLY A 82 7.22 7.01 13.28
C GLY A 82 5.74 7.37 13.26
N THR A 83 5.38 8.63 13.02
CA THR A 83 3.99 9.09 12.95
C THR A 83 3.20 8.23 11.97
N ASN A 84 2.06 7.70 12.44
CA ASN A 84 1.09 6.90 11.71
C ASN A 84 1.59 5.60 11.04
N VAL A 85 2.89 5.28 11.10
CA VAL A 85 3.46 4.06 10.51
C VAL A 85 2.73 2.82 11.03
N LYS A 86 2.58 2.69 12.35
CA LYS A 86 1.91 1.53 12.96
C LYS A 86 0.44 1.43 12.55
N ALA A 87 -0.26 2.57 12.47
CA ALA A 87 -1.67 2.63 12.08
C ALA A 87 -1.87 2.20 10.61
N ALA A 88 -1.03 2.71 9.70
CA ALA A 88 -1.06 2.36 8.28
C ALA A 88 -0.83 0.86 8.07
N PHE A 89 0.18 0.29 8.72
CA PHE A 89 0.45 -1.15 8.65
C PHE A 89 -0.68 -1.98 9.26
N HIS A 90 -1.21 -1.62 10.43
CA HIS A 90 -2.34 -2.33 11.05
C HIS A 90 -3.59 -2.32 10.15
N ALA A 91 -3.94 -1.19 9.57
CA ALA A 91 -5.12 -1.08 8.70
C ALA A 91 -4.99 -1.95 7.44
N LEU A 92 -3.81 -1.94 6.81
CA LEU A 92 -3.54 -2.81 5.66
C LEU A 92 -3.60 -4.29 6.05
N LEU A 93 -3.02 -4.66 7.20
CA LEU A 93 -3.06 -6.02 7.72
C LEU A 93 -4.49 -6.50 7.98
N LEU A 94 -5.33 -5.68 8.62
CA LEU A 94 -6.74 -6.00 8.86
C LEU A 94 -7.51 -6.22 7.55
N ARG A 95 -7.27 -5.39 6.53
CA ARG A 95 -7.92 -5.55 5.22
C ARG A 95 -7.55 -6.86 4.54
N VAL A 96 -6.27 -7.26 4.62
CA VAL A 96 -5.78 -8.57 4.12
C VAL A 96 -6.38 -9.74 4.90
N MET A 97 -6.63 -9.57 6.20
CA MET A 97 -7.23 -10.62 7.03
C MET A 97 -8.73 -10.79 6.74
N ASN A 98 -9.45 -9.69 6.58
CA ASN A 98 -10.89 -9.71 6.31
C ASN A 98 -11.23 -10.14 4.87
N SER A 99 -10.28 -10.03 3.93
CA SER A 99 -10.47 -10.52 2.55
C SER A 99 -10.33 -12.05 2.40
N ARG A 100 -10.27 -12.81 3.50
CA ARG A 100 -10.06 -14.28 3.53
C ARG A 100 -11.18 -15.08 4.19
N THR A 101 -12.23 -14.40 4.64
CA THR A 101 -13.52 -14.97 5.04
C THR A 101 -14.51 -14.82 3.91
#